data_AF-I2E896-F1
#
_entry.id   AF-I2E896-F1
#
_cell.length_a   1.000
_cell.length_b   1.000
_cell.length_c   1.000
_cell.angle_alpha   90.00
_cell.angle_beta   90.00
_cell.angle_gamma   90.00
#
_symmetry.space_group_name_H-M   'P 1'
#
loop_
_entity.id
_entity.type
_entity.pdbx_description
1 polymer ?
#
loop_
_entity_poly.entity_id
_entity_poly.type
_entity_poly.pdbx_seq_one_letter_code
_entity_poly.pdbx_strand_id
1 'polypeptide(L)'
;SYLLTRSFMKILINGKLAALKENTSFEYIADNRLFSGSDGYSLTITFPLRGSSQNLAIFGNINRADVAANKVIFDCQIIDRALVLRGSIVVTEISQAEVKTQFLEGRSEVNFDTTFDDIYINELDLGSPTTVYTSSITPMRAWNDGFYNLSFVALPWVNDASGNIQNCTKYVNGSYSWHDDTTGLSWQPYLLYIVKKICEAVGYTYDFTAWEEKEEHRYLLVCNTLPYAWHMPKFA
;
A
#
# COMPACT_ATOMS: atom_id res chain seq x y z
N SER A 1 27.27 5.18 0.99
CA SER A 1 27.08 5.65 -0.39
C SER A 1 28.02 4.89 -1.30
N TYR A 2 27.53 4.40 -2.43
CA TYR A 2 28.36 3.79 -3.48
C TYR A 2 28.51 4.79 -4.62
N LEU A 3 29.75 4.97 -5.10
CA LEU A 3 30.03 5.78 -6.29
C LEU A 3 30.10 4.85 -7.51
N LEU A 4 29.12 4.95 -8.39
CA LEU A 4 29.04 4.13 -9.60
C LEU A 4 29.75 4.87 -10.74
N THR A 5 30.60 4.19 -11.53
CA THR A 5 31.40 4.83 -12.61
C THR A 5 31.26 4.12 -13.96
N ARG A 6 31.25 4.89 -15.05
CA ARG A 6 30.87 4.45 -16.42
C ARG A 6 31.64 3.23 -16.98
N SER A 7 32.87 2.95 -16.58
CA SER A 7 33.69 1.92 -17.27
C SER A 7 33.07 0.52 -17.31
N PHE A 8 32.10 0.20 -16.44
CA PHE A 8 31.35 -1.07 -16.45
C PHE A 8 29.85 -0.92 -16.21
N MET A 9 29.34 0.32 -16.14
CA MET A 9 27.97 0.60 -15.78
C MET A 9 27.04 0.58 -17.00
N LYS A 10 25.91 -0.13 -16.89
CA LYS A 10 24.82 -0.15 -17.87
C LYS A 10 23.51 0.22 -17.19
N ILE A 11 22.73 1.08 -17.84
CA ILE A 11 21.37 1.40 -17.40
C ILE A 11 20.40 0.97 -18.50
N LEU A 12 19.47 0.09 -18.13
CA LEU A 12 18.38 -0.34 -19.00
C LEU A 12 17.11 0.37 -18.55
N ILE A 13 16.45 1.08 -19.46
CA ILE A 13 15.17 1.75 -19.21
C ILE A 13 14.12 1.12 -20.13
N ASN A 14 13.04 0.58 -19.57
CA ASN A 14 12.06 -0.26 -20.30
C ASN A 14 12.75 -1.34 -21.14
N GLY A 15 13.80 -1.97 -20.60
CA GLY A 15 14.61 -2.98 -21.28
C GLY A 15 15.54 -2.47 -22.38
N LYS A 16 15.56 -1.17 -22.69
CA LYS A 16 16.44 -0.56 -23.70
C LYS A 16 17.68 0.05 -23.04
N LEU A 17 18.85 -0.13 -23.67
CA LEU A 17 20.10 0.44 -23.16
C LEU A 17 20.11 1.97 -23.33
N ALA A 18 20.25 2.68 -22.21
CA ALA A 18 20.34 4.13 -22.19
C ALA A 18 21.78 4.62 -22.43
N ALA A 19 21.92 5.70 -23.18
CA ALA A 19 23.21 6.34 -23.41
C ALA A 19 23.57 7.28 -22.25
N LEU A 20 24.79 7.15 -21.73
CA LEU A 20 25.35 8.03 -20.71
C LEU A 20 26.49 8.87 -21.30
N LYS A 21 26.66 10.11 -20.81
CA LYS A 21 27.82 10.95 -21.16
C LYS A 21 29.11 10.29 -20.67
N GLU A 22 30.25 10.68 -21.24
CA GLU A 22 31.55 10.24 -20.74
C GLU A 22 31.75 10.66 -19.27
N ASN A 23 32.36 9.79 -18.48
CA ASN A 23 32.61 10.00 -17.04
C ASN A 23 31.37 10.26 -16.18
N THR A 24 30.19 9.79 -16.59
CA THR A 24 29.02 9.83 -15.70
C THR A 24 29.26 8.96 -14.45
N SER A 25 29.08 9.59 -13.30
CA SER A 25 28.91 8.95 -12.01
C SER A 25 27.68 9.54 -11.32
N PHE A 26 27.09 8.76 -10.43
CA PHE A 26 26.05 9.23 -9.53
C PHE A 26 26.18 8.51 -8.19
N GLU A 27 25.63 9.14 -7.16
CA GLU A 27 25.58 8.57 -5.82
C GLU A 27 24.33 7.74 -5.66
N TYR A 28 24.54 6.52 -5.14
CA TYR A 28 23.47 5.66 -4.66
C TYR A 28 23.44 5.65 -3.13
N ILE A 29 22.27 5.93 -2.58
CA ILE A 29 21.97 5.92 -1.15
C ILE A 29 21.10 4.69 -0.88
N ALA A 30 21.60 3.82 -0.02
CA ALA A 30 20.84 2.70 0.54
C ALA A 30 20.43 3.09 1.95
N ASP A 31 19.14 3.32 2.17
CA ASP A 31 18.61 3.61 3.49
C ASP A 31 18.20 2.32 4.21
N ASN A 32 18.23 2.39 5.54
CA ASN A 32 17.73 1.30 6.36
C ASN A 32 16.20 1.38 6.42
N ARG A 33 15.56 0.44 5.74
CA ARG A 33 14.11 0.23 5.67
C ARG A 33 13.37 0.37 7.00
N LEU A 34 13.97 0.00 8.12
CA LEU A 34 13.33 0.05 9.44
C LEU A 34 13.18 1.47 10.01
N PHE A 35 13.92 2.45 9.47
CA PHE A 35 13.98 3.81 10.02
C PHE A 35 13.36 4.89 9.11
N SER A 36 13.57 4.82 7.80
CA SER A 36 13.13 5.86 6.86
C SER A 36 11.86 5.52 6.08
N GLY A 37 11.42 4.25 6.10
CA GLY A 37 10.33 3.76 5.25
C GLY A 37 10.66 3.69 3.75
N SER A 38 11.89 4.07 3.35
CA SER A 38 12.46 3.97 2.00
C SER A 38 13.49 2.85 1.93
N ASP A 39 13.70 2.29 0.73
CA ASP A 39 14.80 1.36 0.46
C ASP A 39 15.99 2.14 -0.13
N GLY A 40 16.18 2.09 -1.44
CA GLY A 40 17.28 2.76 -2.14
C GLY A 40 16.84 3.87 -3.08
N TYR A 41 17.69 4.88 -3.27
CA TYR A 41 17.51 5.89 -4.31
C TYR A 41 18.84 6.49 -4.79
N SER A 42 18.84 7.08 -5.98
CA SER A 42 19.93 7.93 -6.48
C SER A 42 19.60 9.41 -6.30
N LEU A 43 20.60 10.30 -6.22
CA LEU A 43 20.33 11.75 -6.18
C LEU A 43 19.87 12.31 -7.54
N THR A 44 20.64 12.09 -8.61
CA THR A 44 20.28 12.51 -9.97
C THR A 44 21.07 11.72 -11.00
N ILE A 45 20.39 11.20 -12.02
CA ILE A 45 20.98 10.57 -13.20
C ILE A 45 20.56 11.37 -14.44
N THR A 46 21.54 11.83 -15.22
CA THR A 46 21.29 12.70 -16.40
C THR A 46 21.53 11.95 -17.70
N PHE A 47 20.52 11.95 -18.57
CA PHE A 47 20.56 11.33 -19.90
C PHE A 47 20.55 12.39 -21.01
N PRO A 48 21.54 12.41 -21.93
CA PRO A 48 21.53 13.32 -23.06
C PRO A 48 20.43 12.94 -24.07
N LEU A 49 19.63 13.91 -24.51
CA LEU A 49 18.68 13.75 -25.61
C LEU A 49 19.28 14.21 -26.94
N ARG A 50 19.97 15.35 -26.94
CA ARG A 50 20.56 15.92 -28.16
C ARG A 50 21.65 14.98 -28.69
N GLY A 51 21.49 14.51 -29.93
CA GLY A 51 22.45 13.61 -30.57
C GLY A 51 22.41 12.16 -30.06
N SER A 52 21.44 11.80 -29.20
CA SER A 52 21.29 10.43 -28.68
C SER A 52 20.01 9.79 -29.21
N SER A 53 20.13 9.04 -30.32
CA SER A 53 19.00 8.26 -30.86
C SER A 53 18.50 7.21 -29.87
N GLN A 54 19.38 6.66 -29.04
CA GLN A 54 19.05 5.68 -28.00
C GLN A 54 18.12 6.27 -26.94
N ASN A 55 18.46 7.43 -26.38
CA ASN A 55 17.64 8.07 -25.36
C ASN A 55 16.34 8.65 -25.93
N LEU A 56 16.37 9.17 -27.17
CA LEU A 56 15.15 9.58 -27.86
C LEU A 56 14.18 8.40 -28.09
N ALA A 57 14.69 7.18 -28.33
CA ALA A 57 13.86 5.98 -28.45
C ALA A 57 13.28 5.48 -27.11
N ILE A 58 13.80 5.96 -25.98
CA ILE A 58 13.35 5.65 -24.62
C ILE A 58 12.33 6.70 -24.17
N PHE A 59 12.75 7.97 -24.14
CA PHE A 59 11.95 9.06 -23.60
C PHE A 59 10.98 9.66 -24.62
N GLY A 60 11.18 9.42 -25.91
CA GLY A 60 10.40 10.04 -26.98
C GLY A 60 10.54 11.57 -26.98
N ASN A 61 9.48 12.25 -27.40
CA ASN A 61 9.40 13.71 -27.38
C ASN A 61 8.91 14.21 -26.01
N ILE A 62 9.61 13.85 -24.93
CA ILE A 62 9.22 14.21 -23.57
C ILE A 62 9.26 15.73 -23.30
N ASN A 63 9.94 16.49 -24.15
CA ASN A 63 10.11 17.94 -24.06
C ASN A 63 8.89 18.77 -24.50
N ARG A 64 7.69 18.17 -24.62
CA ARG A 64 6.48 18.91 -24.99
C ARG A 64 5.87 19.58 -23.76
N ALA A 65 5.27 20.76 -23.97
CA ALA A 65 4.77 21.61 -22.90
C ALA A 65 3.63 20.99 -22.07
N ASP A 66 3.00 19.92 -22.56
CA ASP A 66 1.93 19.17 -21.90
C ASP A 66 2.43 18.02 -21.00
N VAL A 67 3.73 17.71 -21.00
CA VAL A 67 4.30 16.65 -20.15
C VAL A 67 4.79 17.22 -18.82
N ALA A 68 4.09 16.91 -17.74
CA ALA A 68 4.57 17.20 -16.39
C ALA A 68 5.70 16.23 -16.03
N ALA A 69 6.93 16.74 -15.90
CA ALA A 69 8.14 15.94 -15.61
C ALA A 69 7.93 14.92 -14.49
N ASN A 70 7.37 15.36 -13.35
CA ASN A 70 7.17 14.55 -12.15
C ASN A 70 6.06 13.48 -12.25
N LYS A 71 5.47 13.23 -13.43
CA LYS A 71 4.46 12.17 -13.62
C LYS A 71 4.94 11.03 -14.52
N VAL A 72 6.17 11.08 -15.00
CA VAL A 72 6.69 10.09 -15.94
C VAL A 72 7.64 9.12 -15.23
N ILE A 73 7.20 7.86 -15.13
CA ILE A 73 7.92 6.76 -14.48
C ILE A 73 8.26 5.71 -15.53
N PHE A 74 9.49 5.18 -15.48
CA PHE A 74 9.95 4.10 -16.36
C PHE A 74 10.62 2.99 -15.56
N ASP A 75 10.43 1.73 -15.98
CA ASP A 75 11.15 0.60 -15.42
C ASP A 75 12.66 0.77 -15.66
N CYS A 76 13.47 0.50 -14.64
CA CYS A 76 14.91 0.71 -14.69
C CYS A 76 15.69 -0.47 -14.08
N GLN A 77 16.80 -0.82 -14.73
CA GLN A 77 17.83 -1.70 -14.16
C GLN A 77 19.19 -1.06 -14.30
N ILE A 78 19.92 -0.94 -13.18
CA ILE A 78 21.29 -0.44 -13.14
C ILE A 78 22.20 -1.62 -12.85
N ILE A 79 23.17 -1.84 -13.74
CA ILE A 79 24.13 -2.94 -13.65
C ILE A 79 25.52 -2.33 -13.58
N ASP A 80 26.26 -2.55 -12.50
CA ASP A 80 27.67 -2.19 -12.38
C ASP A 80 28.47 -3.38 -11.82
N ARG A 81 29.23 -4.04 -12.71
CA ARG A 81 29.96 -5.29 -12.41
C ARG A 81 29.02 -6.39 -11.86
N ALA A 82 29.09 -6.67 -10.57
CA ALA A 82 28.27 -7.67 -9.88
C ALA A 82 27.03 -7.07 -9.20
N LEU A 83 26.94 -5.74 -9.10
CA LEU A 83 25.79 -5.05 -8.55
C LEU A 83 24.70 -4.94 -9.62
N VAL A 84 23.50 -5.41 -9.28
CA VAL A 84 22.30 -5.24 -10.10
C VAL A 84 21.23 -4.62 -9.20
N LEU A 85 20.86 -3.38 -9.50
CA LEU A 85 19.74 -2.68 -8.88
C LEU A 85 18.55 -2.72 -9.84
N ARG A 86 17.36 -3.00 -9.31
CA ARG A 86 16.11 -3.03 -10.07
C ARG A 86 15.11 -2.10 -9.41
N GLY A 87 14.46 -1.29 -10.20
CA GLY A 87 13.40 -0.43 -9.72
C GLY A 87 12.88 0.47 -10.82
N SER A 88 12.56 1.71 -10.50
CA SER A 88 12.01 2.68 -11.45
C SER A 88 12.88 3.94 -11.52
N ILE A 89 12.83 4.64 -12.66
CA ILE A 89 13.30 6.02 -12.75
C ILE A 89 12.14 6.97 -12.92
N VAL A 90 12.25 8.10 -12.24
CA VAL A 90 11.32 9.22 -12.30
C VAL A 90 12.00 10.37 -13.01
N VAL A 91 11.28 11.05 -13.90
CA VAL A 91 11.79 12.27 -14.52
C VAL A 91 11.60 13.46 -13.57
N THR A 92 12.69 14.14 -13.23
CA THR A 92 12.67 15.29 -12.31
C THR A 92 12.81 16.62 -13.04
N GLU A 93 13.53 16.64 -14.17
CA GLU A 93 13.72 17.84 -14.98
C GLU A 93 13.89 17.47 -16.45
N ILE A 94 13.32 18.29 -17.33
CA ILE A 94 13.36 18.09 -18.77
C ILE A 94 13.89 19.37 -19.43
N SER A 95 14.86 19.20 -20.31
CA SER A 95 15.37 20.27 -21.18
C SER A 95 15.46 19.79 -22.64
N GLN A 96 15.70 20.72 -23.57
CA GLN A 96 15.93 20.34 -24.97
C GLN A 96 17.16 19.44 -25.18
N ALA A 97 18.13 19.49 -24.26
CA ALA A 97 19.40 18.81 -24.43
C ALA A 97 19.50 17.50 -23.63
N GLU A 98 18.81 17.41 -22.49
CA GLU A 98 18.94 16.32 -21.53
C GLU A 98 17.70 16.16 -20.64
N VAL A 99 17.55 14.94 -20.11
CA VAL A 99 16.55 14.58 -19.08
C VAL A 99 17.31 14.25 -17.81
N LYS A 100 16.88 14.83 -16.68
CA LYS A 100 17.35 14.44 -15.35
C LYS A 100 16.31 13.55 -14.70
N THR A 101 16.80 12.53 -14.02
CA THR A 101 15.97 11.49 -13.43
C THR A 101 16.47 11.10 -12.05
N GLN A 102 15.61 10.44 -11.30
CA GLN A 102 15.93 9.83 -10.02
C GLN A 102 15.60 8.33 -10.08
N PHE A 103 16.56 7.46 -9.75
CA PHE A 103 16.30 6.05 -9.53
C PHE A 103 15.71 5.82 -8.14
N LEU A 104 14.68 4.99 -8.07
CA LEU A 104 13.96 4.58 -6.88
C LEU A 104 13.90 3.05 -6.84
N GLU A 105 14.19 2.46 -5.68
CA GLU A 105 14.07 1.02 -5.43
C GLU A 105 12.95 0.74 -4.43
N GLY A 106 12.15 -0.30 -4.67
CA GLY A 106 11.23 -0.87 -3.68
C GLY A 106 10.16 0.13 -3.23
N ARG A 107 10.05 0.39 -1.93
CA ARG A 107 9.03 1.31 -1.39
C ARG A 107 9.22 2.77 -1.81
N SER A 108 10.42 3.15 -2.25
CA SER A 108 10.66 4.49 -2.80
C SER A 108 9.83 4.72 -4.07
N GLU A 109 9.55 3.67 -4.85
CA GLU A 109 8.66 3.74 -6.02
C GLU A 109 7.21 3.98 -5.61
N VAL A 110 6.77 3.32 -4.53
CA VAL A 110 5.41 3.44 -3.99
C VAL A 110 5.16 4.83 -3.41
N ASN A 111 6.12 5.38 -2.67
CA ASN A 111 6.01 6.73 -2.10
C ASN A 111 6.06 7.84 -3.17
N PHE A 112 6.51 7.54 -4.39
CA PHE A 112 6.47 8.51 -5.49
C PHE A 112 5.14 8.47 -6.24
N ASP A 113 4.41 7.36 -6.18
CA ASP A 113 3.06 7.27 -6.70
C ASP A 113 2.10 8.04 -5.78
N THR A 114 2.01 9.35 -6.03
CA THR A 114 1.20 10.32 -5.28
C THR A 114 -0.29 9.99 -5.27
N THR A 115 -0.73 8.96 -5.99
CA THR A 115 -2.12 8.49 -6.02
C THR A 115 -2.65 8.11 -4.63
N PHE A 116 -1.78 7.80 -3.66
CA PHE A 116 -2.17 7.38 -2.31
C PHE A 116 -1.69 8.29 -1.17
N ASP A 117 -0.97 9.37 -1.45
CA ASP A 117 -0.50 10.30 -0.40
C ASP A 117 -1.65 11.08 0.26
N ASP A 118 -2.75 11.28 -0.48
CA ASP A 118 -3.90 12.07 -0.04
C ASP A 118 -5.11 11.24 0.40
N ILE A 119 -5.08 9.90 0.25
CA ILE A 119 -6.24 9.05 0.55
C ILE A 119 -5.98 8.26 1.84
N TYR A 120 -6.64 8.67 2.91
CA TYR A 120 -6.57 7.95 4.17
C TYR A 120 -7.54 6.76 4.19
N ILE A 121 -7.19 5.69 4.90
CA ILE A 121 -8.05 4.49 4.98
C ILE A 121 -9.45 4.81 5.50
N ASN A 122 -9.58 5.73 6.47
CA ASN A 122 -10.85 6.21 7.04
C ASN A 122 -11.66 7.13 6.10
N GLU A 123 -11.16 7.40 4.89
CA GLU A 123 -11.89 8.12 3.85
C GLU A 123 -12.45 7.16 2.79
N LEU A 124 -12.01 5.89 2.80
CA LEU A 124 -12.49 4.86 1.90
C LEU A 124 -13.86 4.34 2.34
N ASP A 125 -14.78 4.17 1.40
CA ASP A 125 -16.02 3.42 1.66
C ASP A 125 -15.73 1.92 1.64
N LEU A 126 -15.38 1.38 2.81
CA LEU A 126 -15.14 -0.05 3.01
C LEU A 126 -16.43 -0.82 3.34
N GLY A 127 -17.59 -0.15 3.32
CA GLY A 127 -18.89 -0.70 3.65
C GLY A 127 -19.19 -0.75 5.16
N SER A 128 -20.27 -1.46 5.50
CA SER A 128 -20.78 -1.60 6.86
C SER A 128 -21.39 -2.99 7.10
N PRO A 129 -21.54 -3.42 8.37
CA PRO A 129 -22.25 -4.64 8.72
C PRO A 129 -23.72 -4.59 8.30
N THR A 130 -24.24 -5.71 7.81
CA THR A 130 -25.65 -5.84 7.38
C THR A 130 -26.63 -5.92 8.55
N THR A 131 -26.17 -6.07 9.79
CA THR A 131 -27.02 -6.21 10.98
C THR A 131 -26.36 -5.50 12.15
N VAL A 132 -27.05 -4.56 12.81
CA VAL A 132 -26.49 -3.78 13.93
C VAL A 132 -27.31 -3.87 15.22
N TYR A 133 -28.52 -4.43 15.14
CA TYR A 133 -29.45 -4.55 16.27
C TYR A 133 -29.33 -5.89 16.97
N THR A 134 -29.29 -5.87 18.30
CA THR A 134 -29.22 -7.09 19.14
C THR A 134 -30.47 -7.96 19.06
N SER A 135 -31.64 -7.38 18.73
CA SER A 135 -32.89 -8.13 18.52
C SER A 135 -32.88 -8.99 17.25
N SER A 136 -32.00 -8.68 16.29
CA SER A 136 -31.96 -9.34 14.98
C SER A 136 -31.00 -10.54 14.93
N ILE A 137 -30.14 -10.72 15.93
CA ILE A 137 -29.12 -11.77 15.93
C ILE A 137 -28.75 -12.23 17.35
N THR A 138 -28.55 -13.53 17.53
CA THR A 138 -28.09 -14.10 18.81
C THR A 138 -26.56 -13.99 18.93
N PRO A 139 -25.98 -13.98 20.15
CA PRO A 139 -24.53 -13.96 20.31
C PRO A 139 -23.81 -15.07 19.54
N MET A 140 -24.32 -16.30 19.63
CA MET A 140 -23.74 -17.45 18.94
C MET A 140 -23.69 -17.26 17.41
N ARG A 141 -24.72 -16.65 16.83
CA ARG A 141 -24.73 -16.31 15.40
C ARG A 141 -23.79 -15.15 15.08
N ALA A 142 -23.75 -14.12 15.91
CA ALA A 142 -22.88 -12.97 15.71
C ALA A 142 -21.38 -13.33 15.80
N TRP A 143 -21.04 -14.44 16.46
CA TRP A 143 -19.67 -14.97 16.52
C TRP A 143 -19.33 -15.93 15.37
N ASN A 144 -20.31 -16.65 14.83
CA ASN A 144 -20.07 -17.74 13.88
C ASN A 144 -20.47 -17.42 12.43
N ASP A 145 -21.50 -16.61 12.19
CA ASP A 145 -22.03 -16.38 10.83
C ASP A 145 -20.94 -15.78 9.93
N GLY A 146 -20.10 -14.88 10.48
CA GLY A 146 -18.97 -14.27 9.76
C GLY A 146 -17.70 -15.12 9.70
N PHE A 147 -17.62 -16.24 10.43
CA PHE A 147 -16.45 -17.12 10.42
C PHE A 147 -16.31 -17.86 9.08
N TYR A 148 -17.42 -18.32 8.49
CA TYR A 148 -17.41 -19.13 7.28
C TYR A 148 -16.86 -18.40 6.05
N ASN A 149 -17.18 -17.11 5.92
CA ASN A 149 -16.74 -16.27 4.82
C ASN A 149 -15.66 -15.26 5.25
N LEU A 150 -15.16 -15.36 6.48
CA LEU A 150 -14.19 -14.44 7.09
C LEU A 150 -14.61 -12.98 6.90
N SER A 151 -15.89 -12.66 7.10
CA SER A 151 -16.37 -11.28 6.94
C SER A 151 -16.14 -10.46 8.21
N PHE A 152 -17.07 -10.55 9.16
CA PHE A 152 -17.03 -9.80 10.41
C PHE A 152 -17.80 -10.52 11.52
N VAL A 153 -17.38 -10.31 12.77
CA VAL A 153 -17.96 -10.92 13.97
C VAL A 153 -18.25 -9.84 15.02
N ALA A 154 -19.10 -10.12 16.00
CA ALA A 154 -19.37 -9.21 17.12
C ALA A 154 -18.95 -9.84 18.45
N LEU A 155 -17.63 -9.93 18.67
CA LEU A 155 -17.04 -10.46 19.89
C LEU A 155 -17.10 -9.42 21.02
N PRO A 156 -17.22 -9.86 22.30
CA PRO A 156 -17.07 -8.97 23.45
C PRO A 156 -15.69 -8.30 23.47
N TRP A 157 -15.64 -6.99 23.75
CA TRP A 157 -14.38 -6.24 23.90
C TRP A 157 -14.54 -5.10 24.90
N VAL A 158 -13.41 -4.64 25.46
CA VAL A 158 -13.39 -3.56 26.45
C VAL A 158 -12.89 -2.29 25.77
N ASN A 159 -13.64 -1.20 25.92
CA ASN A 159 -13.17 0.10 25.49
C ASN A 159 -12.22 0.68 26.55
N ASP A 160 -10.92 0.75 26.24
CA ASP A 160 -9.89 1.17 27.19
C ASP A 160 -10.08 2.58 27.76
N ALA A 161 -10.71 3.49 27.02
CA ALA A 161 -10.94 4.86 27.48
C ALA A 161 -12.09 4.98 28.50
N SER A 162 -13.11 4.13 28.38
CA SER A 162 -14.33 4.18 29.21
C SER A 162 -14.47 3.03 30.21
N GLY A 163 -13.71 1.95 30.02
CA GLY A 163 -13.86 0.68 30.75
C GLY A 163 -15.14 -0.10 30.41
N ASN A 164 -15.97 0.39 29.48
CA ASN A 164 -17.23 -0.24 29.12
C ASN A 164 -17.00 -1.48 28.25
N ILE A 165 -17.72 -2.57 28.54
CA ILE A 165 -17.72 -3.79 27.75
C ILE A 165 -18.74 -3.63 26.62
N GLN A 166 -18.25 -3.63 25.38
CA GLN A 166 -19.08 -3.68 24.18
C GLN A 166 -19.42 -5.14 23.84
N ASN A 167 -20.56 -5.34 23.16
CA ASN A 167 -21.10 -6.67 22.83
C ASN A 167 -21.19 -7.60 24.06
N CYS A 168 -21.54 -7.04 25.23
CA CYS A 168 -21.55 -7.80 26.47
C CYS A 168 -22.62 -8.90 26.44
N THR A 169 -22.28 -10.07 26.95
CA THR A 169 -23.19 -11.23 26.99
C THR A 169 -23.32 -11.78 28.40
N LYS A 170 -24.52 -12.27 28.73
CA LYS A 170 -24.80 -13.07 29.91
C LYS A 170 -25.01 -14.54 29.52
N TYR A 171 -24.45 -15.45 30.30
CA TYR A 171 -24.68 -16.88 30.13
C TYR A 171 -25.82 -17.32 31.06
N VAL A 172 -26.94 -17.75 30.48
CA VAL A 172 -28.16 -18.09 31.21
C VAL A 172 -28.73 -19.38 30.62
N ASN A 173 -29.05 -20.34 31.50
CA ASN A 173 -29.70 -21.61 31.14
C ASN A 173 -29.04 -22.36 29.98
N GLY A 174 -27.69 -22.41 29.96
CA GLY A 174 -26.95 -23.16 28.94
C GLY A 174 -26.73 -22.40 27.62
N SER A 175 -27.07 -21.10 27.55
CA SER A 175 -26.94 -20.31 26.34
C SER A 175 -26.47 -18.87 26.61
N TYR A 176 -25.81 -18.26 25.63
CA TYR A 176 -25.47 -16.84 25.67
C TYR A 176 -26.62 -15.98 25.18
N SER A 177 -26.93 -14.93 25.92
CA SER A 177 -27.82 -13.84 25.53
C SER A 177 -27.12 -12.50 25.71
N TRP A 178 -27.56 -11.47 24.98
CA TRP A 178 -27.01 -10.12 25.16
C TRP A 178 -27.30 -9.61 26.57
N HIS A 179 -26.35 -8.88 27.17
CA HIS A 179 -26.62 -8.15 28.40
C HIS A 179 -27.66 -7.07 28.15
N ASP A 180 -28.47 -6.71 29.16
CA ASP A 180 -29.58 -5.77 28.98
C ASP A 180 -29.07 -4.35 28.60
N ASP A 181 -27.83 -4.04 28.98
CA ASP A 181 -27.14 -2.80 28.60
C ASP A 181 -26.58 -2.82 27.16
N THR A 182 -26.60 -3.97 26.48
CA THR A 182 -26.14 -4.10 25.09
C THR A 182 -27.27 -3.76 24.14
N THR A 183 -27.38 -2.47 23.80
CA THR A 183 -28.45 -1.92 22.93
C THR A 183 -28.12 -1.98 21.44
N GLY A 184 -26.88 -2.33 21.08
CA GLY A 184 -26.44 -2.55 19.70
C GLY A 184 -25.08 -3.23 19.65
N LEU A 185 -24.64 -3.55 18.43
CA LEU A 185 -23.44 -4.35 18.19
C LEU A 185 -22.34 -3.54 17.50
N SER A 186 -21.11 -3.76 17.95
CA SER A 186 -19.88 -3.29 17.33
C SER A 186 -19.24 -4.47 16.61
N TRP A 187 -18.91 -4.34 15.32
CA TRP A 187 -18.48 -5.47 14.51
C TRP A 187 -17.00 -5.42 14.16
N GLN A 188 -16.24 -6.45 14.54
CA GLN A 188 -14.85 -6.63 14.17
C GLN A 188 -14.75 -7.36 12.83
N PRO A 189 -14.27 -6.71 11.77
CA PRO A 189 -14.01 -7.40 10.52
C PRO A 189 -12.70 -8.19 10.58
N TYR A 190 -12.62 -9.26 9.79
CA TYR A 190 -11.35 -9.94 9.57
C TYR A 190 -10.43 -9.07 8.72
N LEU A 191 -9.12 -9.15 8.98
CA LEU A 191 -8.11 -8.41 8.23
C LEU A 191 -8.23 -8.70 6.73
N LEU A 192 -8.39 -9.98 6.35
CA LEU A 192 -8.55 -10.38 4.96
C LEU A 192 -9.76 -9.71 4.30
N TYR A 193 -10.89 -9.59 5.00
CA TYR A 193 -12.07 -8.91 4.47
C TYR A 193 -11.81 -7.44 4.18
N ILE A 194 -11.17 -6.75 5.13
CA ILE A 194 -10.88 -5.32 5.01
C ILE A 194 -9.85 -5.04 3.94
N VAL A 195 -8.77 -5.81 3.86
CA VAL A 195 -7.75 -5.59 2.83
C VAL A 195 -8.33 -5.81 1.42
N LYS A 196 -9.20 -6.81 1.25
CA LYS A 196 -9.95 -6.99 -0.01
C LYS A 196 -10.82 -5.78 -0.33
N LYS A 197 -11.56 -5.25 0.65
CA LYS A 197 -12.37 -4.04 0.49
C LYS A 197 -11.54 -2.81 0.14
N ILE A 198 -10.36 -2.67 0.71
CA ILE A 198 -9.42 -1.60 0.36
C ILE A 198 -8.99 -1.75 -1.10
N CYS A 199 -8.56 -2.94 -1.53
CA CYS A 199 -8.19 -3.18 -2.92
C CYS A 199 -9.36 -2.88 -3.88
N GLU A 200 -10.59 -3.29 -3.54
CA GLU A 200 -11.79 -2.97 -4.32
C GLU A 200 -12.03 -1.46 -4.42
N ALA A 201 -11.94 -0.74 -3.29
CA ALA A 201 -12.16 0.70 -3.25
C ALA A 201 -11.14 1.50 -4.06
N VAL A 202 -9.89 1.03 -4.13
CA VAL A 202 -8.82 1.67 -4.92
C VAL A 202 -8.74 1.16 -6.37
N GLY A 203 -9.59 0.19 -6.74
CA GLY A 203 -9.66 -0.35 -8.11
C GLY A 203 -8.59 -1.39 -8.44
N TYR A 204 -8.00 -2.04 -7.44
CA TYR A 204 -6.93 -3.03 -7.61
C TYR A 204 -7.48 -4.44 -7.66
N THR A 205 -6.90 -5.27 -8.52
CA THR A 205 -7.04 -6.73 -8.43
C THR A 205 -6.10 -7.28 -7.36
N TYR A 206 -6.48 -8.37 -6.71
CA TYR A 206 -5.71 -8.95 -5.62
C TYR A 206 -5.69 -10.49 -5.67
N ASP A 207 -4.63 -11.07 -5.11
CA ASP A 207 -4.50 -12.51 -4.82
C ASP A 207 -4.01 -12.68 -3.37
N PHE A 208 -4.90 -13.16 -2.50
CA PHE A 208 -4.60 -13.42 -1.08
C PHE A 208 -4.48 -14.91 -0.77
N THR A 209 -4.32 -15.79 -1.76
CA THR A 209 -4.26 -17.24 -1.57
C THR A 209 -3.23 -17.64 -0.50
N ALA A 210 -2.03 -17.04 -0.54
CA ALA A 210 -0.98 -17.32 0.44
C ALA A 210 -1.33 -16.95 1.89
N TRP A 211 -2.27 -16.02 2.10
CA TRP A 211 -2.76 -15.64 3.42
C TRP A 211 -3.94 -16.52 3.84
N GLU A 212 -4.82 -16.89 2.90
CA GLU A 212 -5.98 -17.75 3.13
C GLU A 212 -5.60 -19.20 3.46
N GLU A 213 -4.46 -19.67 2.95
CA GLU A 213 -3.92 -21.02 3.19
C GLU A 213 -3.25 -21.18 4.57
N LYS A 214 -2.94 -20.08 5.26
CA LYS A 214 -2.22 -20.11 6.55
C LYS A 214 -3.13 -19.64 7.68
N GLU A 215 -3.41 -20.52 8.63
CA GLU A 215 -4.27 -20.20 9.80
C GLU A 215 -3.79 -18.97 10.57
N GLU A 216 -2.48 -18.80 10.70
CA GLU A 216 -1.82 -17.65 11.34
C GLU A 216 -2.14 -16.28 10.70
N HIS A 217 -2.57 -16.26 9.43
CA HIS A 217 -3.00 -15.03 8.75
C HIS A 217 -4.51 -14.98 8.53
N ARG A 218 -5.14 -16.13 8.32
CA ARG A 218 -6.54 -16.27 7.93
C ARG A 218 -7.53 -15.71 8.95
N TYR A 219 -7.21 -15.83 10.24
CA TYR A 219 -8.15 -15.51 11.33
C TYR A 219 -7.82 -14.21 12.08
N LEU A 220 -6.95 -13.36 11.53
CA LEU A 220 -6.63 -12.06 12.12
C LEU A 220 -7.86 -11.13 12.08
N LEU A 221 -8.16 -10.50 13.21
CA LEU A 221 -9.27 -9.55 13.37
C LEU A 221 -8.75 -8.12 13.52
N VAL A 222 -9.50 -7.16 12.97
CA VAL A 222 -9.25 -5.73 13.17
C VAL A 222 -10.04 -5.26 14.38
N CYS A 223 -9.34 -5.00 15.48
CA CYS A 223 -9.96 -4.65 16.77
C CYS A 223 -10.10 -3.14 17.04
N ASN A 224 -9.80 -2.28 16.06
CA ASN A 224 -10.03 -0.83 16.17
C ASN A 224 -11.50 -0.48 15.87
N THR A 225 -12.40 -1.13 16.60
CA THR A 225 -13.83 -1.08 16.34
C THR A 225 -14.46 0.05 17.13
N LEU A 226 -15.28 0.87 16.48
CA LEU A 226 -15.97 1.96 17.16
C LEU A 226 -17.14 1.42 18.00
N PRO A 227 -17.38 1.97 19.20
CA PRO A 227 -18.57 1.63 19.97
C PRO A 227 -19.85 1.91 19.19
N TYR A 228 -20.83 1.00 19.29
CA TYR A 228 -22.15 1.19 18.66
C TYR A 228 -22.79 2.55 18.98
N ALA A 229 -22.61 3.03 20.21
CA ALA A 229 -23.17 4.30 20.70
C ALA A 229 -22.73 5.53 19.89
N TRP A 230 -21.68 5.42 19.07
CA TRP A 230 -21.20 6.52 18.23
C TRP A 230 -21.96 6.62 16.91
N HIS A 231 -22.85 5.66 16.61
CA HIS A 231 -23.67 5.63 15.38
C HIS A 231 -22.85 5.72 14.09
N MET A 232 -21.63 5.18 14.12
CA MET A 232 -20.71 5.08 12.99
C MET A 232 -20.57 3.60 12.59
N PRO A 233 -21.52 3.04 11.81
CA PRO A 233 -21.52 1.61 11.49
C PRO A 233 -20.52 1.23 10.39
N LYS A 234 -19.82 2.20 9.79
CA LYS A 234 -18.86 1.94 8.73
C LYS A 234 -17.60 1.28 9.30
N PHE A 235 -16.95 0.47 8.48
CA PHE A 235 -15.64 -0.09 8.83
C PHE A 235 -14.51 0.93 8.75
N ALA A 236 -14.71 2.02 7.99
CA ALA A 236 -13.81 3.14 7.80
C ALA A 236 -14.62 4.42 7.54
#